data_AF-A0A2H0MJ29-F1
#
_entry.id   AF-A0A2H0MJ29-F1
#
_cell.length_a   1.000
_cell.length_b   1.000
_cell.length_c   1.000
_cell.angle_alpha   90.00
_cell.angle_beta   90.00
_cell.angle_gamma   90.00
#
_symmetry.space_group_name_H-M   'P 1'
#
loop_
_entity.id
_entity.type
_entity.pdbx_description
1 polymer ?
#
loop_
_entity_poly.entity_id
_entity_poly.type
_entity_poly.pdbx_seq_one_letter_code
_entity_poly.pdbx_strand_id
1 'polypeptide(L)'
;MSERPNLERKKTFRGLRAFGLFLIGTAAFGFPSSVLSGPPMIGGTGELERLLDAHPPLKLALPVAALDEVAQTVQLAGQAESTVFRIPGFKTFGCDACHDPADLTGKAARRMETVLARLGASQPGAPGRRRGKPGLPAVPLRQYLIQSWAGPLLSADQFAHATFDTIRVSPRTIIVDNRVYGLNTHLHETLHLAQAFLGHPNELEAYALNARLDARFLLLNYPYFANVVTAFFMPDFPQVMDRFFSHPVAEGSAVPPQVQWFMNPFEPEALQRLERAVREMEPLFAEVSRLNREHPLKAAYLSERTGIPSYLLDLAAAKQLPPPPVQSGEALRQQAFEIFGSQMDRDDNTRLGYRIDRKNESLLHLQYQLKMSDPGERLRLYFHYLKQRVLSPEGEIKLEAGDGADFSAFVQQKLAGVERMLGFEEMTGIERKGAEKLLAGIRGRNP
;
A
#
# COMPACT_ATOMS: atom_id res chain seq x y z
N MET A 1 5.20 -35.73 51.93
CA MET A 1 4.44 -34.60 51.36
C MET A 1 4.56 -34.76 49.84
N SER A 2 3.58 -35.38 49.16
CA SER A 2 2.21 -34.88 48.91
C SER A 2 2.30 -33.62 48.02
N GLU A 3 1.85 -33.61 46.77
CA GLU A 3 1.06 -34.63 46.04
C GLU A 3 1.41 -34.69 44.54
N ARG A 4 0.86 -35.67 43.81
CA ARG A 4 1.18 -35.96 42.39
C ARG A 4 0.08 -35.43 41.41
N PRO A 5 -0.22 -36.00 40.21
CA PRO A 5 0.00 -35.26 38.97
C PRO A 5 -1.18 -35.47 37.96
N ASN A 6 -0.82 -35.85 36.72
CA ASN A 6 -1.60 -36.49 35.66
C ASN A 6 -2.32 -35.56 34.68
N LEU A 7 -2.52 -35.94 33.42
CA LEU A 7 -1.90 -36.82 32.41
C LEU A 7 -2.98 -36.92 31.31
N GLU A 8 -2.59 -37.22 30.06
CA GLU A 8 -3.34 -38.03 29.07
C GLU A 8 -4.90 -37.96 29.00
N ARG A 9 -5.53 -37.87 27.82
CA ARG A 9 -5.43 -38.93 26.79
C ARG A 9 -6.14 -38.54 25.49
N LYS A 10 -5.65 -39.08 24.36
CA LYS A 10 -6.49 -39.34 23.17
C LYS A 10 -7.51 -40.44 23.48
N LYS A 11 -8.73 -40.36 22.92
CA LYS A 11 -9.32 -41.48 22.15
C LYS A 11 -10.58 -41.10 21.37
N THR A 12 -10.67 -41.70 20.19
CA THR A 12 -11.76 -41.71 19.21
C THR A 12 -13.01 -42.47 19.68
N PHE A 13 -14.19 -42.17 19.14
CA PHE A 13 -15.21 -43.20 18.83
C PHE A 13 -16.08 -42.84 17.62
N ARG A 14 -16.77 -43.82 17.02
CA ARG A 14 -17.33 -43.77 15.65
C ARG A 14 -18.76 -44.34 15.60
N GLY A 15 -19.71 -43.62 14.95
CA GLY A 15 -20.99 -44.14 14.42
C GLY A 15 -22.14 -44.43 15.43
N LEU A 16 -23.38 -44.75 15.01
CA LEU A 16 -24.09 -44.57 13.72
C LEU A 16 -25.61 -44.90 13.88
N ARG A 17 -26.50 -44.35 13.04
CA ARG A 17 -27.94 -44.71 12.81
C ARG A 17 -28.92 -44.32 13.96
N ALA A 18 -30.24 -44.18 13.74
CA ALA A 18 -31.17 -44.54 12.64
C ALA A 18 -32.29 -43.44 12.50
N PHE A 19 -33.37 -43.49 11.68
CA PHE A 19 -33.95 -44.42 10.69
C PHE A 19 -34.96 -43.65 9.76
N GLY A 20 -35.58 -44.28 8.75
CA GLY A 20 -36.78 -43.75 8.06
C GLY A 20 -36.94 -44.11 6.56
N LEU A 21 -37.85 -45.05 6.22
CA LEU A 21 -38.28 -45.43 4.85
C LEU A 21 -39.59 -44.64 4.46
N PHE A 22 -40.15 -44.60 3.23
CA PHE A 22 -40.59 -45.73 2.37
C PHE A 22 -41.06 -45.28 0.94
N LEU A 23 -40.46 -45.88 -0.10
CA LEU A 23 -40.98 -46.46 -1.38
C LEU A 23 -41.83 -45.75 -2.49
N ILE A 24 -41.37 -46.04 -3.74
CA ILE A 24 -42.05 -46.36 -5.03
C ILE A 24 -42.67 -45.26 -5.93
N GLY A 25 -42.26 -45.26 -7.21
CA GLY A 25 -43.00 -44.71 -8.35
C GLY A 25 -42.17 -44.54 -9.63
N THR A 26 -42.30 -45.44 -10.61
CA THR A 26 -41.62 -45.35 -11.94
C THR A 26 -42.59 -44.99 -13.07
N ALA A 27 -42.32 -43.91 -13.80
CA ALA A 27 -42.81 -43.67 -15.16
C ALA A 27 -41.88 -42.68 -15.88
N ALA A 28 -41.66 -42.87 -17.18
CA ALA A 28 -40.71 -42.10 -17.98
C ALA A 28 -41.41 -41.20 -19.02
N PHE A 29 -40.91 -39.98 -19.23
CA PHE A 29 -40.97 -39.19 -20.48
C PHE A 29 -39.86 -38.11 -20.43
N GLY A 30 -39.35 -37.65 -21.58
CA GLY A 30 -38.00 -37.03 -21.65
C GLY A 30 -37.88 -35.57 -22.12
N PHE A 31 -36.63 -35.08 -22.03
CA PHE A 31 -36.05 -33.81 -22.54
C PHE A 31 -36.46 -32.49 -21.83
N PRO A 32 -35.59 -31.43 -21.83
CA PRO A 32 -34.14 -31.39 -22.10
C PRO A 32 -33.30 -30.70 -20.98
N SER A 33 -31.99 -30.92 -21.03
CA SER A 33 -30.89 -30.05 -20.57
C SER A 33 -31.19 -28.95 -19.53
N SER A 34 -31.25 -29.31 -18.24
CA SER A 34 -31.05 -28.34 -17.17
C SER A 34 -29.56 -27.99 -17.07
N VAL A 35 -29.27 -26.68 -17.08
CA VAL A 35 -27.92 -26.11 -16.94
C VAL A 35 -27.23 -26.68 -15.70
N LEU A 36 -26.04 -27.24 -15.88
CA LEU A 36 -25.17 -27.61 -14.76
C LEU A 36 -24.75 -26.34 -14.02
N SER A 37 -25.39 -26.09 -12.89
CA SER A 37 -24.97 -25.11 -11.88
C SER A 37 -23.65 -25.57 -11.26
N GLY A 38 -22.55 -25.43 -11.98
CA GLY A 38 -21.22 -25.43 -11.38
C GLY A 38 -21.07 -24.24 -10.44
N PRO A 39 -20.13 -24.29 -9.47
CA PRO A 39 -19.73 -23.09 -8.75
C PRO A 39 -19.28 -22.02 -9.76
N PRO A 40 -19.47 -20.72 -9.47
CA PRO A 40 -19.02 -19.67 -10.37
C PRO A 40 -17.52 -19.85 -10.62
N MET A 41 -17.15 -20.04 -11.89
CA MET A 41 -15.75 -20.08 -12.31
C MET A 41 -15.08 -18.79 -11.85
N ILE A 42 -14.13 -18.91 -10.92
CA ILE A 42 -13.36 -17.77 -10.41
C ILE A 42 -12.56 -17.21 -11.60
N GLY A 43 -12.98 -16.04 -12.06
CA GLY A 43 -12.49 -15.48 -13.32
C GLY A 43 -11.03 -15.06 -13.23
N GLY A 44 -10.20 -15.55 -14.16
CA GLY A 44 -8.95 -14.90 -14.53
C GLY A 44 -7.66 -15.30 -13.81
N THR A 45 -7.70 -16.01 -12.67
CA THR A 45 -6.46 -16.40 -11.96
C THR A 45 -5.58 -17.38 -12.74
N GLY A 46 -6.18 -18.25 -13.57
CA GLY A 46 -5.52 -19.40 -14.18
C GLY A 46 -4.34 -19.11 -15.13
N GLU A 47 -4.08 -17.87 -15.56
CA GLU A 47 -2.82 -17.53 -16.23
C GLU A 47 -1.71 -17.22 -15.21
N LEU A 48 -2.01 -16.39 -14.20
CA LEU A 48 -1.08 -16.07 -13.12
C LEU A 48 -0.70 -17.32 -12.33
N GLU A 49 -1.66 -18.22 -12.07
CA GLU A 49 -1.45 -19.52 -11.46
C GLU A 49 -0.49 -20.41 -12.28
N ARG A 50 -0.74 -20.57 -13.58
CA ARG A 50 0.19 -21.31 -14.47
C ARG A 50 1.59 -20.67 -14.53
N LEU A 51 1.70 -19.35 -14.44
CA LEU A 51 3.01 -18.67 -14.38
C LEU A 51 3.75 -18.97 -13.08
N LEU A 52 3.06 -19.06 -11.95
CA LEU A 52 3.60 -19.42 -10.63
C LEU A 52 4.03 -20.88 -10.57
N ASP A 53 3.22 -21.78 -11.11
CA ASP A 53 3.53 -23.21 -11.18
C ASP A 53 4.75 -23.47 -12.08
N ALA A 54 4.89 -22.72 -13.17
CA ALA A 54 6.01 -22.83 -14.09
C ALA A 54 7.29 -22.14 -13.58
N HIS A 55 7.18 -21.13 -12.73
CA HIS A 55 8.32 -20.37 -12.18
C HIS A 55 8.21 -20.26 -10.64
N PRO A 56 8.29 -21.39 -9.92
CA PRO A 56 8.17 -21.39 -8.48
C PRO A 56 9.33 -20.62 -7.83
N PRO A 57 9.09 -19.83 -6.78
CA PRO A 57 10.11 -19.02 -6.15
C PRO A 57 11.17 -19.88 -5.47
N LEU A 58 12.42 -19.78 -5.94
CA LEU A 58 13.53 -20.52 -5.37
C LEU A 58 14.14 -19.76 -4.17
N LYS A 59 14.55 -20.52 -3.14
CA LYS A 59 15.32 -19.98 -2.02
C LYS A 59 16.74 -19.70 -2.48
N LEU A 60 17.29 -18.55 -2.08
CA LEU A 60 18.69 -18.23 -2.28
C LEU A 60 19.57 -19.22 -1.48
N ALA A 61 20.39 -20.00 -2.19
CA ALA A 61 21.29 -21.01 -1.60
C ALA A 61 22.78 -20.58 -1.61
N LEU A 62 23.11 -19.50 -2.35
CA LEU A 62 24.45 -18.93 -2.48
C LEU A 62 24.40 -17.44 -2.10
N PRO A 63 25.49 -16.83 -1.59
CA PRO A 63 25.54 -15.37 -1.42
C PRO A 63 25.26 -14.64 -2.75
N VAL A 64 24.61 -13.47 -2.71
CA VAL A 64 24.26 -12.72 -3.93
C VAL A 64 25.49 -12.44 -4.82
N ALA A 65 26.64 -12.17 -4.20
CA ALA A 65 27.92 -11.95 -4.89
C ALA A 65 28.52 -13.17 -5.59
N ALA A 66 27.99 -14.38 -5.35
CA ALA A 66 28.42 -15.64 -5.97
C ALA A 66 27.47 -16.12 -7.08
N LEU A 67 26.39 -15.38 -7.35
CA LEU A 67 25.48 -15.67 -8.46
C LEU A 67 26.12 -15.30 -9.80
N ASP A 68 25.79 -16.05 -10.86
CA ASP A 68 26.04 -15.60 -12.23
C ASP A 68 25.21 -14.33 -12.53
N GLU A 69 25.63 -13.48 -13.45
CA GLU A 69 24.87 -12.26 -13.77
C GLU A 69 24.79 -12.00 -15.28
N VAL A 70 23.57 -11.71 -15.72
CA VAL A 70 23.28 -11.03 -16.98
C VAL A 70 23.16 -9.54 -16.69
N ALA A 71 23.89 -8.70 -17.42
CA ALA A 71 23.74 -7.25 -17.34
C ALA A 71 23.68 -6.61 -18.74
N GLN A 72 22.76 -5.67 -18.94
CA GLN A 72 22.66 -4.84 -20.14
C GLN A 72 22.54 -3.37 -19.75
N THR A 73 23.45 -2.54 -20.24
CA THR A 73 23.35 -1.07 -20.13
C THR A 73 22.48 -0.52 -21.25
N VAL A 74 21.47 0.28 -20.91
CA VAL A 74 20.54 0.90 -21.87
C VAL A 74 20.42 2.39 -21.59
N GLN A 75 20.56 3.22 -22.62
CA GLN A 75 20.26 4.65 -22.54
C GLN A 75 18.75 4.85 -22.71
N LEU A 76 18.02 4.99 -21.60
CA LEU A 76 16.58 5.22 -21.63
C LEU A 76 16.24 6.65 -22.10
N ALA A 77 15.16 6.80 -22.85
CA ALA A 77 14.69 8.10 -23.29
C ALA A 77 14.43 9.06 -22.11
N GLY A 78 14.95 10.28 -22.20
CA GLY A 78 14.79 11.32 -21.16
C GLY A 78 15.66 11.16 -19.91
N GLN A 79 16.50 10.11 -19.83
CA GLN A 79 17.51 9.96 -18.79
C GLN A 79 18.86 10.57 -19.22
N ALA A 80 19.59 11.16 -18.28
CA ALA A 80 20.91 11.75 -18.53
C ALA A 80 22.06 10.72 -18.41
N GLU A 81 21.88 9.71 -17.54
CA GLU A 81 22.80 8.59 -17.37
C GLU A 81 22.16 7.31 -17.94
N SER A 82 22.97 6.33 -18.34
CA SER A 82 22.45 5.03 -18.77
C SER A 82 22.01 4.18 -17.57
N THR A 83 20.95 3.39 -17.75
CA THR A 83 20.46 2.45 -16.74
C THR A 83 21.03 1.05 -16.97
N VAL A 84 21.52 0.39 -15.91
CA VAL A 84 21.96 -1.01 -15.98
C VAL A 84 20.82 -1.95 -15.58
N PHE A 85 20.33 -2.75 -16.53
CA PHE A 85 19.36 -3.81 -16.29
C PHE A 85 20.12 -5.10 -15.95
N ARG A 86 19.84 -5.69 -14.78
CA ARG A 86 20.59 -6.83 -14.24
C ARG A 86 19.66 -7.99 -13.91
N ILE A 87 20.09 -9.22 -14.21
CA ILE A 87 19.45 -10.48 -13.81
C ILE A 87 20.51 -11.37 -13.15
N PRO A 88 20.71 -11.26 -11.82
CA PRO A 88 21.57 -12.17 -11.09
C PRO A 88 20.91 -13.54 -10.94
N GLY A 89 21.74 -14.57 -10.85
CA GLY A 89 21.36 -15.98 -10.79
C GLY A 89 20.65 -16.48 -12.04
N PHE A 90 20.82 -15.85 -13.21
CA PHE A 90 20.03 -16.19 -14.40
C PHE A 90 20.14 -17.67 -14.78
N LYS A 91 21.37 -18.22 -14.77
CA LYS A 91 21.62 -19.66 -14.97
C LYS A 91 21.50 -20.44 -13.67
N THR A 92 21.89 -19.86 -12.53
CA THR A 92 21.80 -20.48 -11.19
C THR A 92 20.37 -20.92 -10.86
N PHE A 93 19.37 -20.16 -11.30
CA PHE A 93 17.95 -20.45 -11.12
C PHE A 93 17.29 -21.03 -12.40
N GLY A 94 18.08 -21.41 -13.41
CA GLY A 94 17.62 -22.12 -14.61
C GLY A 94 16.76 -21.30 -15.58
N CYS A 95 16.81 -19.97 -15.53
CA CYS A 95 16.00 -19.11 -16.41
C CYS A 95 16.43 -19.23 -17.89
N ASP A 96 17.69 -19.57 -18.15
CA ASP A 96 18.24 -19.81 -19.49
C ASP A 96 17.67 -21.05 -20.19
N ALA A 97 16.97 -21.94 -19.47
CA ALA A 97 16.25 -23.07 -20.06
C ALA A 97 14.99 -22.64 -20.83
N CYS A 98 14.44 -21.45 -20.55
CA CYS A 98 13.15 -20.99 -21.11
C CYS A 98 13.17 -19.59 -21.73
N HIS A 99 14.15 -18.74 -21.38
CA HIS A 99 14.17 -17.34 -21.76
C HIS A 99 15.50 -16.92 -22.39
N ASP A 100 15.44 -16.02 -23.38
CA ASP A 100 16.62 -15.30 -23.84
C ASP A 100 16.89 -14.09 -22.90
N PRO A 101 18.12 -13.94 -22.37
CA PRO A 101 18.43 -12.85 -21.45
C PRO A 101 18.28 -11.45 -22.08
N ALA A 102 18.62 -11.28 -23.35
CA ALA A 102 18.58 -9.98 -24.03
C ALA A 102 17.15 -9.52 -24.35
N ASP A 103 16.24 -10.45 -24.65
CA ASP A 103 14.81 -10.17 -24.77
C ASP A 103 14.19 -9.78 -23.42
N LEU A 104 14.56 -10.45 -22.31
CA LEU A 104 14.06 -10.07 -20.98
C LEU A 104 14.51 -8.67 -20.54
N THR A 105 15.81 -8.35 -20.66
CA THR A 105 16.32 -7.00 -20.34
C THR A 105 15.75 -5.96 -21.30
N GLY A 106 15.63 -6.26 -22.60
CA GLY A 106 15.01 -5.39 -23.59
C GLY A 106 13.52 -5.13 -23.33
N LYS A 107 12.75 -6.14 -22.90
CA LYS A 107 11.35 -5.99 -22.47
C LYS A 107 11.24 -5.12 -21.22
N ALA A 108 12.11 -5.30 -20.23
CA ALA A 108 12.16 -4.48 -19.03
C ALA A 108 12.50 -3.01 -19.34
N ALA A 109 13.46 -2.77 -20.23
CA ALA A 109 13.81 -1.42 -20.69
C ALA A 109 12.62 -0.71 -21.36
N ARG A 110 11.99 -1.31 -22.38
CA ARG A 110 10.81 -0.73 -23.06
C ARG A 110 9.63 -0.46 -22.12
N ARG A 111 9.40 -1.36 -21.15
CA ARG A 111 8.41 -1.15 -20.07
C ARG A 111 8.76 0.10 -19.27
N MET A 112 10.03 0.25 -18.88
CA MET A 112 10.49 1.34 -18.04
C MET A 112 10.50 2.70 -18.76
N GLU A 113 10.81 2.76 -20.05
CA GLU A 113 10.62 3.98 -20.87
C GLU A 113 9.16 4.44 -20.85
N THR A 114 8.22 3.48 -20.98
CA THR A 114 6.77 3.77 -20.89
C THR A 114 6.37 4.30 -19.52
N VAL A 115 6.95 3.76 -18.44
CA VAL A 115 6.70 4.18 -17.06
C VAL A 115 7.25 5.59 -16.80
N LEU A 116 8.50 5.85 -17.21
CA LEU A 116 9.13 7.18 -17.10
C LEU A 116 8.35 8.24 -17.89
N ALA A 117 7.90 7.93 -19.11
CA ALA A 117 7.07 8.83 -19.90
C ALA A 117 5.72 9.13 -19.23
N ARG A 118 5.05 8.11 -18.65
CA ARG A 118 3.80 8.28 -17.89
C ARG A 118 4.00 9.12 -16.62
N LEU A 119 5.09 8.91 -15.90
CA LEU A 119 5.43 9.70 -14.71
C LEU A 119 5.72 11.16 -15.08
N GLY A 120 6.49 11.39 -16.15
CA GLY A 120 6.75 12.71 -16.71
C GLY A 120 5.47 13.44 -17.12
N ALA A 121 4.56 12.78 -17.82
CA ALA A 121 3.24 13.33 -18.18
C ALA A 121 2.35 13.63 -16.95
N SER A 122 2.61 12.98 -15.81
CA SER A 122 1.92 13.22 -14.54
C SER A 122 2.51 14.39 -13.74
N GLN A 123 3.63 14.96 -14.17
CA GLN A 123 4.27 16.10 -13.49
C GLN A 123 3.55 17.44 -13.76
N PRO A 124 3.68 18.42 -12.85
CA PRO A 124 3.23 19.79 -13.10
C PRO A 124 4.02 20.42 -14.26
N GLY A 125 3.32 21.02 -15.23
CA GLY A 125 3.95 21.61 -16.42
C GLY A 125 3.84 20.76 -17.69
N ALA A 126 3.39 19.50 -17.60
CA ALA A 126 2.94 18.76 -18.76
C ALA A 126 1.76 19.49 -19.46
N PRO A 127 1.64 19.43 -20.81
CA PRO A 127 0.57 20.11 -21.53
C PRO A 127 -0.81 19.78 -20.96
N GLY A 128 -1.51 20.81 -20.46
CA GLY A 128 -2.86 20.68 -19.90
C GLY A 128 -2.99 20.64 -18.36
N ARG A 129 -1.92 20.73 -17.57
CA ARG A 129 -2.02 20.80 -16.08
C ARG A 129 -1.43 22.10 -15.49
N ARG A 130 -2.09 22.63 -14.44
CA ARG A 130 -1.87 23.99 -13.86
C ARG A 130 -0.40 24.26 -13.49
N ARG A 131 0.06 25.49 -13.79
CA ARG A 131 1.33 26.07 -13.30
C ARG A 131 1.33 26.19 -11.77
N GLY A 132 2.50 26.08 -11.15
CA GLY A 132 2.72 26.48 -9.74
C GLY A 132 2.86 25.38 -8.69
N LYS A 133 2.87 24.08 -9.04
CA LYS A 133 3.21 23.01 -8.07
C LYS A 133 4.72 22.71 -8.10
N PRO A 134 5.35 22.30 -6.98
CA PRO A 134 6.72 21.76 -6.99
C PRO A 134 6.83 20.56 -7.93
N GLY A 135 7.74 20.62 -8.90
CA GLY A 135 8.01 19.51 -9.82
C GLY A 135 8.52 18.26 -9.08
N LEU A 136 8.38 17.09 -9.70
CA LEU A 136 9.20 15.95 -9.27
C LEU A 136 10.62 16.16 -9.82
N PRO A 137 11.68 15.87 -9.05
CA PRO A 137 13.03 15.88 -9.60
C PRO A 137 13.16 14.77 -10.67
N ALA A 138 14.21 14.87 -11.48
CA ALA A 138 14.54 13.81 -12.44
C ALA A 138 14.73 12.48 -11.71
N VAL A 139 14.01 11.44 -12.17
CA VAL A 139 14.07 10.08 -11.62
C VAL A 139 15.51 9.55 -11.83
N PRO A 140 16.28 9.25 -10.77
CA PRO A 140 17.69 8.84 -10.90
C PRO A 140 17.80 7.33 -11.15
N LEU A 141 17.19 6.84 -12.24
CA LEU A 141 17.11 5.41 -12.55
C LEU A 141 18.46 4.88 -13.07
N ARG A 142 19.33 4.46 -12.15
CA ARG A 142 20.68 3.95 -12.46
C ARG A 142 20.74 2.44 -12.65
N GLN A 143 19.87 1.69 -11.97
CA GLN A 143 19.83 0.23 -12.02
C GLN A 143 18.37 -0.24 -12.02
N TYR A 144 18.09 -1.33 -12.75
CA TYR A 144 16.86 -2.10 -12.65
C TYR A 144 17.23 -3.56 -12.40
N LEU A 145 16.71 -4.14 -11.31
CA LEU A 145 16.97 -5.53 -10.94
C LEU A 145 15.77 -6.42 -11.34
N ILE A 146 16.02 -7.43 -12.16
CA ILE A 146 15.10 -8.57 -12.35
C ILE A 146 15.57 -9.64 -11.36
N GLN A 147 14.87 -9.76 -10.23
CA GLN A 147 15.21 -10.71 -9.17
C GLN A 147 14.48 -12.04 -9.38
N SER A 148 15.22 -13.12 -9.46
CA SER A 148 14.76 -14.49 -9.74
C SER A 148 14.61 -15.36 -8.48
N TRP A 149 14.88 -14.82 -7.28
CA TRP A 149 14.90 -15.55 -6.02
C TRP A 149 14.16 -14.83 -4.88
N ALA A 150 13.69 -15.59 -3.89
CA ALA A 150 13.19 -15.06 -2.63
C ALA A 150 14.36 -14.63 -1.74
N GLY A 151 14.69 -13.34 -1.71
CA GLY A 151 15.78 -12.77 -0.91
C GLY A 151 15.36 -12.33 0.49
N PRO A 152 16.28 -12.22 1.47
CA PRO A 152 15.98 -11.67 2.80
C PRO A 152 15.38 -10.26 2.74
N LEU A 153 15.82 -9.45 1.77
CA LEU A 153 15.34 -8.08 1.48
C LEU A 153 13.88 -8.00 0.99
N LEU A 154 13.25 -9.16 0.72
CA LEU A 154 11.83 -9.25 0.33
C LEU A 154 10.96 -9.91 1.41
N SER A 155 11.55 -10.28 2.55
CA SER A 155 10.83 -10.97 3.63
C SER A 155 9.70 -10.12 4.24
N ALA A 156 8.67 -10.80 4.75
CA ALA A 156 7.45 -10.16 5.27
C ALA A 156 7.68 -9.15 6.40
N ASP A 157 8.81 -9.27 7.09
CA ASP A 157 9.12 -8.54 8.33
C ASP A 157 10.09 -7.35 8.10
N GLN A 158 10.48 -7.07 6.85
CA GLN A 158 11.30 -5.89 6.51
C GLN A 158 10.47 -4.74 5.91
N PHE A 159 10.91 -3.51 6.20
CA PHE A 159 10.44 -2.32 5.48
C PHE A 159 10.71 -2.49 3.98
N ALA A 160 9.76 -2.04 3.15
CA ALA A 160 9.83 -2.20 1.70
C ALA A 160 11.14 -1.63 1.14
N HIS A 161 12.03 -2.52 0.71
CA HIS A 161 13.12 -2.15 -0.19
C HIS A 161 12.53 -1.89 -1.57
N ALA A 162 12.97 -0.79 -2.19
CA ALA A 162 12.63 -0.41 -3.55
C ALA A 162 13.33 -1.31 -4.60
N THR A 163 13.06 -2.62 -4.56
CA THR A 163 12.99 -3.41 -5.77
C THR A 163 11.73 -3.00 -6.52
N PHE A 164 11.81 -2.84 -7.85
CA PHE A 164 10.63 -2.48 -8.65
C PHE A 164 9.58 -3.57 -8.54
N ASP A 165 8.61 -3.38 -7.64
CA ASP A 165 7.61 -4.34 -7.27
C ASP A 165 6.66 -4.60 -8.43
N THR A 166 7.09 -5.56 -9.23
CA THR A 166 6.27 -6.63 -9.80
C THR A 166 5.21 -7.08 -8.79
N ILE A 167 4.13 -7.74 -9.24
CA ILE A 167 3.14 -8.33 -8.31
C ILE A 167 3.87 -9.20 -7.29
N ARG A 168 3.88 -8.75 -6.03
CA ARG A 168 4.23 -9.57 -4.88
C ARG A 168 3.08 -10.54 -4.65
N VAL A 169 3.15 -11.66 -5.37
CA VAL A 169 2.29 -12.84 -5.15
C VAL A 169 2.65 -13.52 -3.81
N SER A 170 3.74 -13.11 -3.19
CA SER A 170 4.14 -13.45 -1.82
C SER A 170 5.32 -12.53 -1.47
N PRO A 171 5.71 -12.37 -0.18
CA PRO A 171 7.09 -11.98 0.19
C PRO A 171 8.20 -12.88 -0.39
N ARG A 172 7.85 -13.88 -1.22
CA ARG A 172 8.77 -14.77 -1.92
C ARG A 172 8.66 -14.72 -3.44
N THR A 173 7.68 -14.07 -4.04
CA THR A 173 7.39 -14.24 -5.48
C THR A 173 7.11 -12.93 -6.20
N ILE A 174 7.85 -12.73 -7.29
CA ILE A 174 7.90 -11.56 -8.16
C ILE A 174 7.30 -11.95 -9.52
N ILE A 175 6.11 -11.44 -9.88
CA ILE A 175 5.54 -11.58 -11.23
C ILE A 175 5.06 -10.24 -11.74
N VAL A 176 5.64 -9.70 -12.84
CA VAL A 176 5.03 -8.53 -13.49
C VAL A 176 3.92 -8.96 -14.42
N ASP A 177 2.71 -9.18 -13.88
CA ASP A 177 1.55 -9.28 -14.74
C ASP A 177 0.89 -7.91 -14.95
N ASN A 178 1.06 -7.38 -16.15
CA ASN A 178 0.38 -6.18 -16.63
C ASN A 178 -1.16 -6.33 -16.59
N ARG A 179 -1.70 -7.57 -16.49
CA ARG A 179 -3.15 -7.82 -16.45
C ARG A 179 -3.81 -7.47 -15.12
N VAL A 180 -3.07 -7.49 -14.01
CA VAL A 180 -3.62 -7.17 -12.68
C VAL A 180 -3.53 -5.67 -12.41
N TYR A 181 -2.30 -5.14 -12.34
CA TYR A 181 -2.04 -3.75 -11.96
C TYR A 181 -1.55 -2.85 -13.12
N GLY A 182 -1.57 -3.34 -14.36
CA GLY A 182 -1.06 -2.56 -15.50
C GLY A 182 0.43 -2.25 -15.35
N LEU A 183 0.77 -0.97 -15.48
CA LEU A 183 2.10 -0.44 -15.16
C LEU A 183 2.09 0.37 -13.86
N ASN A 184 1.02 0.28 -13.06
CA ASN A 184 0.79 1.17 -11.93
C ASN A 184 1.80 0.89 -10.80
N THR A 185 2.13 -0.38 -10.52
CA THR A 185 3.14 -0.69 -9.50
C THR A 185 4.55 -0.24 -9.94
N HIS A 186 4.93 -0.40 -11.20
CA HIS A 186 6.17 0.22 -11.70
C HIS A 186 6.17 1.74 -11.56
N LEU A 187 5.03 2.39 -11.80
CA LEU A 187 4.89 3.84 -11.67
C LEU A 187 4.99 4.32 -10.21
N HIS A 188 4.41 3.55 -9.28
CA HIS A 188 4.50 3.72 -7.83
C HIS A 188 5.97 3.68 -7.37
N GLU A 189 6.69 2.61 -7.68
CA GLU A 189 8.11 2.49 -7.30
C GLU A 189 9.00 3.54 -7.97
N THR A 190 8.73 3.85 -9.24
CA THR A 190 9.50 4.87 -9.98
C THR A 190 9.30 6.27 -9.40
N LEU A 191 8.13 6.55 -8.80
CA LEU A 191 7.90 7.78 -8.03
C LEU A 191 8.76 7.83 -6.77
N HIS A 192 8.93 6.72 -6.04
CA HIS A 192 9.74 6.68 -4.82
C HIS A 192 11.21 7.05 -5.07
N LEU A 193 11.77 6.70 -6.23
CA LEU A 193 13.12 7.12 -6.63
C LEU A 193 13.27 8.64 -6.76
N ALA A 194 12.18 9.37 -7.02
CA ALA A 194 12.14 10.82 -7.11
C ALA A 194 11.78 11.51 -5.78
N GLN A 195 11.60 10.76 -4.70
CA GLN A 195 11.24 11.27 -3.37
C GLN A 195 12.38 11.05 -2.36
N ALA A 196 12.38 11.84 -1.27
CA ALA A 196 13.00 11.39 -0.03
C ALA A 196 12.01 10.43 0.65
N PHE A 197 12.25 9.12 0.56
CA PHE A 197 11.38 8.12 1.15
C PHE A 197 11.60 8.06 2.67
N LEU A 198 10.57 8.42 3.45
CA LEU A 198 10.63 8.52 4.91
C LEU A 198 9.51 7.74 5.63
N GLY A 199 8.41 7.42 4.93
CA GLY A 199 7.32 6.59 5.46
C GLY A 199 5.97 6.83 4.76
N HIS A 200 4.88 6.73 5.53
CA HIS A 200 3.49 6.78 5.04
C HIS A 200 3.14 7.93 4.08
N PRO A 201 3.66 9.17 4.20
CA PRO A 201 3.41 10.23 3.20
C PRO A 201 3.85 9.88 1.77
N ASN A 202 4.95 9.13 1.62
CA ASN A 202 5.47 8.70 0.32
C ASN A 202 4.55 7.66 -0.31
N GLU A 203 4.21 6.62 0.46
CA GLU A 203 3.24 5.57 0.10
C GLU A 203 1.90 6.18 -0.32
N LEU A 204 1.34 7.07 0.51
CA LEU A 204 0.08 7.77 0.23
C LEU A 204 0.13 8.55 -1.10
N GLU A 205 1.23 9.25 -1.39
CA GLU A 205 1.41 9.97 -2.65
C GLU A 205 1.45 9.00 -3.85
N ALA A 206 2.04 7.82 -3.68
CA ALA A 206 2.17 6.81 -4.72
C ALA A 206 0.88 5.97 -4.92
N TYR A 207 0.15 5.62 -3.86
CA TYR A 207 -1.21 5.06 -3.99
C TYR A 207 -2.18 6.08 -4.59
N ALA A 208 -2.05 7.37 -4.26
CA ALA A 208 -2.83 8.42 -4.93
C ALA A 208 -2.48 8.55 -6.43
N LEU A 209 -1.26 8.18 -6.85
CA LEU A 209 -0.92 8.09 -8.28
C LEU A 209 -1.61 6.89 -8.94
N ASN A 210 -1.63 5.74 -8.27
CA ASN A 210 -2.32 4.54 -8.75
C ASN A 210 -3.84 4.74 -8.84
N ALA A 211 -4.46 5.34 -7.82
CA ALA A 211 -5.90 5.60 -7.76
C ALA A 211 -6.41 6.48 -8.93
N ARG A 212 -5.59 7.39 -9.45
CA ARG A 212 -5.91 8.20 -10.63
C ARG A 212 -5.95 7.41 -11.94
N LEU A 213 -5.24 6.28 -12.00
CA LEU A 213 -5.17 5.41 -13.17
C LEU A 213 -6.21 4.29 -13.10
N ASP A 214 -6.53 3.84 -11.89
CA ASP A 214 -7.55 2.83 -11.61
C ASP A 214 -8.14 3.06 -10.21
N ALA A 215 -9.42 3.44 -10.16
CA ALA A 215 -10.10 3.79 -8.91
C ALA A 215 -10.24 2.62 -7.92
N ARG A 216 -10.06 1.37 -8.37
CA ARG A 216 -10.02 0.19 -7.47
C ARG A 216 -8.87 0.26 -6.46
N PHE A 217 -7.80 1.02 -6.74
CA PHE A 217 -6.73 1.24 -5.77
C PHE A 217 -7.17 2.04 -4.53
N LEU A 218 -8.35 2.67 -4.52
CA LEU A 218 -8.92 3.25 -3.29
C LEU A 218 -9.25 2.18 -2.22
N LEU A 219 -9.30 0.90 -2.60
CA LEU A 219 -9.64 -0.24 -1.73
C LEU A 219 -8.40 -1.00 -1.23
N LEU A 220 -7.24 -0.82 -1.87
CA LEU A 220 -6.03 -1.58 -1.58
C LEU A 220 -5.15 -0.89 -0.53
N ASN A 221 -4.52 -1.72 0.31
CA ASN A 221 -3.50 -1.39 1.33
C ASN A 221 -3.93 -0.40 2.44
N TYR A 222 -3.82 -0.82 3.71
CA TYR A 222 -4.07 -0.06 4.95
C TYR A 222 -4.97 1.18 4.76
N PRO A 223 -6.27 0.98 4.47
CA PRO A 223 -7.05 1.73 3.49
C PRO A 223 -6.92 3.25 3.61
N TYR A 224 -5.88 3.80 2.97
CA TYR A 224 -5.42 5.19 3.13
C TYR A 224 -6.50 6.22 2.80
N PHE A 225 -7.49 5.82 2.00
CA PHE A 225 -8.54 6.69 1.48
C PHE A 225 -9.85 6.54 2.23
N ALA A 226 -10.08 5.45 2.96
CA ALA A 226 -11.42 5.07 3.43
C ALA A 226 -12.09 6.14 4.28
N ASN A 227 -11.35 6.80 5.16
CA ASN A 227 -11.93 7.81 6.05
C ASN A 227 -12.38 9.07 5.29
N VAL A 228 -11.60 9.53 4.31
CA VAL A 228 -11.99 10.67 3.46
C VAL A 228 -13.08 10.29 2.47
N VAL A 229 -13.00 9.12 1.84
CA VAL A 229 -14.06 8.61 0.94
C VAL A 229 -15.39 8.48 1.71
N THR A 230 -15.38 7.85 2.88
CA THR A 230 -16.57 7.67 3.73
C THR A 230 -17.15 9.00 4.23
N ALA A 231 -16.31 9.93 4.68
CA ALA A 231 -16.80 11.16 5.28
C ALA A 231 -17.34 12.19 4.28
N PHE A 232 -16.81 12.23 3.06
CA PHE A 232 -17.09 13.32 2.10
C PHE A 232 -17.74 12.89 0.78
N PHE A 233 -17.53 11.65 0.31
CA PHE A 233 -17.86 11.26 -1.07
C PHE A 233 -18.85 10.09 -1.17
N MET A 234 -18.75 9.11 -0.28
CA MET A 234 -19.52 7.87 -0.32
C MET A 234 -19.72 7.34 1.12
N PRO A 235 -20.75 7.81 1.85
CA PRO A 235 -21.01 7.35 3.22
C PRO A 235 -21.23 5.84 3.37
N ASP A 236 -21.64 5.17 2.29
CA ASP A 236 -21.79 3.71 2.19
C ASP A 236 -20.52 2.97 1.72
N PHE A 237 -19.36 3.65 1.68
CA PHE A 237 -18.09 3.04 1.27
C PHE A 237 -17.66 1.85 2.14
N PRO A 238 -17.86 1.82 3.48
CA PRO A 238 -17.58 0.63 4.27
C PRO A 238 -18.35 -0.60 3.76
N GLN A 239 -19.61 -0.44 3.37
CA GLN A 239 -20.42 -1.53 2.80
C GLN A 239 -19.91 -1.94 1.41
N VAL A 240 -19.41 -1.01 0.60
CA VAL A 240 -18.73 -1.33 -0.68
C VAL A 240 -17.45 -2.13 -0.43
N MET A 241 -16.65 -1.78 0.59
CA MET A 241 -15.47 -2.53 1.00
C MET A 241 -15.84 -3.92 1.51
N ASP A 242 -16.82 -4.05 2.40
CA ASP A 242 -17.30 -5.33 2.93
C ASP A 242 -17.77 -6.24 1.78
N ARG A 243 -18.57 -5.71 0.83
CA ARG A 243 -18.95 -6.47 -0.38
C ARG A 243 -17.74 -6.89 -1.21
N PHE A 244 -16.78 -5.99 -1.44
CA PHE A 244 -15.56 -6.30 -2.20
C PHE A 244 -14.75 -7.44 -1.54
N PHE A 245 -14.46 -7.34 -0.24
CA PHE A 245 -13.68 -8.38 0.47
C PHE A 245 -14.47 -9.64 0.79
N SER A 246 -15.81 -9.63 0.68
CA SER A 246 -16.65 -10.83 0.80
C SER A 246 -16.61 -11.76 -0.42
N HIS A 247 -15.98 -11.35 -1.53
CA HIS A 247 -15.87 -12.20 -2.72
C HIS A 247 -15.08 -13.49 -2.42
N PRO A 248 -15.55 -14.65 -2.90
CA PRO A 248 -14.84 -15.91 -2.73
C PRO A 248 -13.49 -15.87 -3.45
N VAL A 249 -12.53 -16.58 -2.86
CA VAL A 249 -11.18 -16.80 -3.41
C VAL A 249 -10.95 -18.30 -3.57
N ALA A 250 -10.11 -18.66 -4.53
CA ALA A 250 -9.66 -20.03 -4.74
C ALA A 250 -8.72 -20.42 -3.58
N GLU A 251 -9.26 -21.13 -2.59
CA GLU A 251 -8.47 -21.73 -1.52
C GLU A 251 -7.46 -22.74 -2.10
N GLY A 252 -6.21 -22.66 -1.64
CA GLY A 252 -5.12 -23.50 -2.15
C GLY A 252 -4.44 -23.00 -3.43
N SER A 253 -4.93 -21.93 -4.06
CA SER A 253 -4.25 -21.29 -5.19
C SER A 253 -2.89 -20.72 -4.79
N ALA A 254 -1.93 -20.72 -5.73
CA ALA A 254 -0.66 -20.01 -5.57
C ALA A 254 -0.83 -18.47 -5.56
N VAL A 255 -1.99 -17.95 -5.98
CA VAL A 255 -2.30 -16.51 -6.04
C VAL A 255 -2.92 -16.03 -4.70
N PRO A 256 -2.40 -14.97 -4.04
CA PRO A 256 -2.95 -14.45 -2.79
C PRO A 256 -4.39 -13.95 -2.90
N PRO A 257 -5.18 -14.07 -1.84
CA PRO A 257 -6.53 -13.49 -1.75
C PRO A 257 -6.59 -12.01 -2.20
N GLN A 258 -5.58 -11.20 -1.84
CA GLN A 258 -5.51 -9.79 -2.19
C GLN A 258 -5.46 -9.55 -3.71
N VAL A 259 -4.70 -10.39 -4.42
CA VAL A 259 -4.58 -10.35 -5.88
C VAL A 259 -5.87 -10.90 -6.51
N GLN A 260 -6.41 -12.00 -5.99
CA GLN A 260 -7.66 -12.58 -6.46
C GLN A 260 -8.84 -11.60 -6.34
N TRP A 261 -9.01 -10.92 -5.21
CA TRP A 261 -10.04 -9.90 -5.03
C TRP A 261 -9.91 -8.76 -6.05
N PHE A 262 -8.68 -8.31 -6.37
CA PHE A 262 -8.48 -7.26 -7.37
C PHE A 262 -8.74 -7.72 -8.82
N MET A 263 -8.56 -9.02 -9.10
CA MET A 263 -8.85 -9.64 -10.39
C MET A 263 -10.35 -9.94 -10.58
N ASN A 264 -11.11 -10.11 -9.50
CA ASN A 264 -12.55 -10.33 -9.57
C ASN A 264 -13.29 -9.14 -10.21
N PRO A 265 -14.41 -9.39 -10.95
CA PRO A 265 -15.23 -8.33 -11.51
C PRO A 265 -15.73 -7.38 -10.44
N PHE A 266 -15.55 -6.08 -10.66
CA PHE A 266 -16.02 -5.05 -9.72
C PHE A 266 -17.46 -4.62 -10.04
N GLU A 267 -18.24 -4.30 -9.00
CA GLU A 267 -19.61 -3.77 -9.12
C GLU A 267 -19.61 -2.44 -9.93
N PRO A 268 -20.20 -2.38 -11.14
CA PRO A 268 -19.99 -1.24 -12.05
C PRO A 268 -20.44 0.10 -11.47
N GLU A 269 -21.54 0.13 -10.72
CA GLU A 269 -22.04 1.36 -10.08
C GLU A 269 -21.10 1.84 -8.99
N ALA A 270 -20.59 0.94 -8.14
CA ALA A 270 -19.60 1.28 -7.14
C ALA A 270 -18.29 1.79 -7.79
N LEU A 271 -17.83 1.18 -8.89
CA LEU A 271 -16.64 1.67 -9.62
C LEU A 271 -16.84 3.10 -10.12
N GLN A 272 -17.96 3.39 -10.77
CA GLN A 272 -18.27 4.73 -11.28
C GLN A 272 -18.33 5.80 -10.17
N ARG A 273 -18.84 5.43 -8.98
CA ARG A 273 -18.82 6.31 -7.81
C ARG A 273 -17.40 6.51 -7.26
N LEU A 274 -16.56 5.47 -7.24
CA LEU A 274 -15.15 5.58 -6.85
C LEU A 274 -14.35 6.43 -7.82
N GLU A 275 -14.51 6.25 -9.13
CA GLU A 275 -13.88 7.11 -10.14
C GLU A 275 -14.28 8.59 -9.98
N ARG A 276 -15.54 8.86 -9.58
CA ARG A 276 -16.00 10.21 -9.28
C ARG A 276 -15.27 10.76 -8.05
N ALA A 277 -15.21 9.99 -6.96
CA ALA A 277 -14.46 10.37 -5.76
C ALA A 277 -12.97 10.64 -6.07
N VAL A 278 -12.30 9.80 -6.87
CA VAL A 278 -10.92 10.04 -7.34
C VAL A 278 -10.77 11.39 -8.05
N ARG A 279 -11.69 11.72 -8.98
CA ARG A 279 -11.66 12.99 -9.71
C ARG A 279 -11.85 14.19 -8.79
N GLU A 280 -12.74 14.08 -7.81
CA GLU A 280 -13.02 15.12 -6.82
C GLU A 280 -11.93 15.24 -5.74
N MET A 281 -11.16 14.16 -5.49
CA MET A 281 -10.01 14.11 -4.58
C MET A 281 -8.69 14.60 -5.20
N GLU A 282 -8.62 14.87 -6.51
CA GLU A 282 -7.40 15.38 -7.18
C GLU A 282 -6.81 16.66 -6.54
N PRO A 283 -7.61 17.64 -6.07
CA PRO A 283 -7.11 18.79 -5.29
C PRO A 283 -6.50 18.39 -3.93
N LEU A 284 -7.06 17.36 -3.26
CA LEU A 284 -6.52 16.86 -2.00
C LEU A 284 -5.18 16.16 -2.22
N PHE A 285 -5.11 15.29 -3.22
CA PHE A 285 -3.87 14.61 -3.60
C PHE A 285 -2.77 15.59 -4.01
N ALA A 286 -3.13 16.72 -4.65
CA ALA A 286 -2.19 17.77 -4.98
C ALA A 286 -1.56 18.43 -3.74
N GLU A 287 -2.35 18.58 -2.67
CA GLU A 287 -1.89 19.15 -1.40
C GLU A 287 -1.08 18.14 -0.58
N VAL A 288 -1.46 16.85 -0.59
CA VAL A 288 -0.64 15.76 -0.06
C VAL A 288 0.75 15.78 -0.70
N SER A 289 0.83 15.83 -2.04
CA SER A 289 2.09 15.98 -2.78
C SER A 289 2.87 17.24 -2.36
N ARG A 290 2.19 18.38 -2.18
CA ARG A 290 2.84 19.64 -1.76
C ARG A 290 3.46 19.49 -0.37
N LEU A 291 2.66 19.10 0.62
CA LEU A 291 3.08 18.94 2.02
C LEU A 291 4.23 17.92 2.14
N ASN A 292 4.14 16.79 1.43
CA ASN A 292 5.20 15.79 1.42
C ASN A 292 6.51 16.32 0.83
N ARG A 293 6.46 17.11 -0.26
CA ARG A 293 7.66 17.63 -0.94
C ARG A 293 8.32 18.80 -0.19
N GLU A 294 7.52 19.69 0.36
CA GLU A 294 7.97 20.89 1.10
C GLU A 294 8.42 20.54 2.53
N HIS A 295 7.75 19.58 3.19
CA HIS A 295 7.97 19.27 4.60
C HIS A 295 8.09 17.75 4.90
N PRO A 296 8.91 16.97 4.16
CA PRO A 296 8.89 15.50 4.21
C PRO A 296 9.16 14.93 5.62
N LEU A 297 10.12 15.49 6.35
CA LEU A 297 10.45 15.03 7.72
C LEU A 297 9.29 15.25 8.70
N LYS A 298 8.65 16.43 8.66
CA LYS A 298 7.49 16.76 9.51
C LYS A 298 6.26 15.94 9.15
N ALA A 299 6.02 15.72 7.85
CA ALA A 299 4.96 14.86 7.36
C ALA A 299 5.12 13.42 7.85
N ALA A 300 6.32 12.83 7.70
CA ALA A 300 6.59 11.47 8.16
C ALA A 300 6.45 11.35 9.68
N TYR A 301 7.07 12.26 10.43
CA TYR A 301 6.98 12.34 11.88
C TYR A 301 5.53 12.40 12.37
N LEU A 302 4.69 13.28 11.80
CA LEU A 302 3.30 13.42 12.23
C LEU A 302 2.47 12.17 11.91
N SER A 303 2.69 11.52 10.76
CA SER A 303 2.06 10.25 10.43
C SER A 303 2.47 9.12 11.38
N GLU A 304 3.74 9.04 11.78
CA GLU A 304 4.24 8.01 12.71
C GLU A 304 3.84 8.29 14.17
N ARG A 305 3.96 9.54 14.64
CA ARG A 305 3.51 9.99 15.97
C ARG A 305 2.03 9.70 16.19
N THR A 306 1.18 10.05 15.22
CA THR A 306 -0.27 9.76 15.31
C THR A 306 -0.61 8.30 14.98
N GLY A 307 0.31 7.55 14.37
CA GLY A 307 0.05 6.21 13.85
C GLY A 307 -0.99 6.16 12.73
N ILE A 308 -1.23 7.28 12.02
CA ILE A 308 -2.25 7.40 10.97
C ILE A 308 -1.58 7.46 9.59
N PRO A 309 -1.66 6.39 8.78
CA PRO A 309 -1.07 6.38 7.44
C PRO A 309 -1.68 7.43 6.51
N SER A 310 -2.99 7.69 6.66
CA SER A 310 -3.76 8.66 5.86
C SER A 310 -3.58 10.13 6.27
N TYR A 311 -2.72 10.45 7.24
CA TYR A 311 -2.82 11.73 7.97
C TYR A 311 -2.78 12.97 7.06
N LEU A 312 -1.86 13.03 6.09
CA LEU A 312 -1.82 14.16 5.14
C LEU A 312 -3.09 14.28 4.29
N LEU A 313 -3.74 13.17 3.92
CA LEU A 313 -4.99 13.20 3.18
C LEU A 313 -6.13 13.70 4.07
N ASP A 314 -6.15 13.28 5.34
CA ASP A 314 -7.13 13.76 6.32
C ASP A 314 -6.98 15.30 6.54
N LEU A 315 -5.75 15.80 6.63
CA LEU A 315 -5.44 17.25 6.70
C LEU A 315 -5.86 17.99 5.42
N ALA A 316 -5.55 17.44 4.24
CA ALA A 316 -5.91 18.04 2.96
C ALA A 316 -7.43 18.14 2.78
N ALA A 317 -8.18 17.10 3.18
CA ALA A 317 -9.64 17.11 3.22
C ALA A 317 -10.16 18.18 4.19
N ALA A 318 -9.62 18.25 5.42
CA ALA A 318 -10.01 19.26 6.40
C ALA A 318 -9.75 20.70 5.92
N LYS A 319 -8.67 20.96 5.17
CA LYS A 319 -8.43 22.27 4.52
C LYS A 319 -9.47 22.56 3.45
N GLN A 320 -9.55 21.71 2.43
CA GLN A 320 -10.18 22.05 1.14
C GLN A 320 -11.67 21.78 1.06
N LEU A 321 -12.21 20.87 1.88
CA LEU A 321 -13.62 20.49 1.83
C LEU A 321 -14.43 21.21 2.94
N PRO A 322 -15.74 21.46 2.70
CA PRO A 322 -16.64 21.86 3.77
C PRO A 322 -16.78 20.72 4.79
N PRO A 323 -16.79 20.99 6.11
CA PRO A 323 -17.00 19.95 7.12
C PRO A 323 -18.27 19.14 6.86
N PRO A 324 -18.22 17.80 6.99
CA PRO A 324 -19.39 16.96 6.77
C PRO A 324 -20.39 17.15 7.93
N PRO A 325 -21.72 17.09 7.68
CA PRO A 325 -22.72 17.48 8.68
C PRO A 325 -22.74 16.55 9.91
N VAL A 326 -22.85 17.13 11.10
CA VAL A 326 -22.88 16.43 12.40
C VAL A 326 -24.17 16.77 13.16
N GLN A 327 -24.72 15.79 13.89
CA GLN A 327 -26.05 15.87 14.52
C GLN A 327 -25.95 16.28 15.99
N SER A 328 -24.89 15.85 16.65
CA SER A 328 -24.44 16.18 18.00
C SER A 328 -24.47 17.69 18.28
N GLY A 329 -24.97 18.05 19.47
CA GLY A 329 -24.96 19.42 19.98
C GLY A 329 -23.56 19.86 20.43
N GLU A 330 -23.35 21.17 20.51
CA GLU A 330 -22.05 21.83 20.76
C GLU A 330 -21.26 21.25 21.94
N ALA A 331 -21.91 21.06 23.10
CA ALA A 331 -21.26 20.48 24.28
C ALA A 331 -20.65 19.09 24.05
N LEU A 332 -21.30 18.25 23.24
CA LEU A 332 -20.79 16.91 22.90
C LEU A 332 -19.64 16.99 21.89
N ARG A 333 -19.68 17.96 20.97
CA ARG A 333 -18.56 18.23 20.04
C ARG A 333 -17.31 18.65 20.79
N GLN A 334 -17.45 19.55 21.76
CA GLN A 334 -16.34 20.03 22.59
C GLN A 334 -15.67 18.88 23.36
N GLN A 335 -16.46 18.01 24.02
CA GLN A 335 -15.94 16.81 24.68
C GLN A 335 -15.23 15.85 23.70
N ALA A 336 -15.77 15.68 22.48
CA ALA A 336 -15.12 14.88 21.46
C ALA A 336 -13.78 15.49 21.00
N PHE A 337 -13.69 16.81 20.90
CA PHE A 337 -12.47 17.52 20.50
C PHE A 337 -11.39 17.47 21.59
N GLU A 338 -11.77 17.49 22.87
CA GLU A 338 -10.86 17.24 24.00
C GLU A 338 -10.27 15.82 23.95
N ILE A 339 -11.11 14.81 23.66
CA ILE A 339 -10.65 13.43 23.45
C ILE A 339 -9.66 13.35 22.28
N PHE A 340 -10.02 13.88 21.10
CA PHE A 340 -9.12 13.91 19.94
C PHE A 340 -7.80 14.65 20.24
N GLY A 341 -7.86 15.77 20.97
CA GLY A 341 -6.68 16.49 21.44
C GLY A 341 -5.77 15.60 22.28
N SER A 342 -6.31 15.04 23.36
CA SER A 342 -5.57 14.21 24.33
C SER A 342 -4.91 12.97 23.73
N GLN A 343 -5.38 12.50 22.58
CA GLN A 343 -4.83 11.34 21.86
C GLN A 343 -3.84 11.76 20.77
N MET A 344 -4.15 12.79 19.99
CA MET A 344 -3.26 13.31 18.94
C MET A 344 -2.01 14.00 19.47
N ASP A 345 -2.04 14.46 20.73
CA ASP A 345 -0.88 15.05 21.40
C ASP A 345 0.10 14.03 21.98
N ARG A 346 -0.18 12.72 21.91
CA ARG A 346 0.74 11.69 22.40
C ARG A 346 1.95 11.50 21.48
N ASP A 347 3.06 11.06 22.06
CA ASP A 347 4.39 10.92 21.45
C ASP A 347 5.03 9.54 21.75
N ASP A 348 4.32 8.67 22.46
CA ASP A 348 4.71 7.31 22.80
C ASP A 348 4.88 6.37 21.59
N ASN A 349 4.22 6.64 20.46
CA ASN A 349 4.51 5.94 19.20
C ASN A 349 5.94 6.21 18.73
N THR A 350 6.40 7.46 18.73
CA THR A 350 7.75 7.86 18.31
C THR A 350 8.81 7.58 19.39
N ARG A 351 8.48 7.79 20.67
CA ARG A 351 9.41 7.63 21.80
C ARG A 351 9.58 6.19 22.29
N LEU A 352 8.50 5.40 22.30
CA LEU A 352 8.48 4.04 22.85
C LEU A 352 8.34 2.95 21.76
N GLY A 353 8.16 3.36 20.49
CA GLY A 353 8.02 2.44 19.35
C GLY A 353 6.65 1.76 19.25
N TYR A 354 5.63 2.30 19.91
CA TYR A 354 4.25 1.83 19.75
C TYR A 354 3.72 2.13 18.33
N ARG A 355 2.65 1.41 17.95
CA ARG A 355 1.99 1.53 16.65
C ARG A 355 0.48 1.68 16.83
N ILE A 356 0.07 2.75 17.52
CA ILE A 356 -1.33 3.01 17.85
C ILE A 356 -1.88 4.08 16.91
N ASP A 357 -2.91 3.75 16.13
CA ASP A 357 -3.69 4.73 15.36
C ASP A 357 -4.53 5.58 16.32
N ARG A 358 -4.09 6.81 16.59
CA ARG A 358 -4.72 7.73 17.54
C ARG A 358 -6.10 8.19 17.12
N LYS A 359 -6.40 8.17 15.81
CA LYS A 359 -7.74 8.47 15.29
C LYS A 359 -8.67 7.32 15.64
N ASN A 360 -8.32 6.08 15.34
CA ASN A 360 -9.15 4.92 15.67
C ASN A 360 -9.31 4.75 17.20
N GLU A 361 -8.26 4.97 17.99
CA GLU A 361 -8.36 5.00 19.46
C GLU A 361 -9.33 6.08 19.94
N SER A 362 -9.24 7.32 19.41
CA SER A 362 -10.19 8.39 19.73
C SER A 362 -11.63 8.02 19.36
N LEU A 363 -11.86 7.44 18.18
CA LEU A 363 -13.19 7.00 17.73
C LEU A 363 -13.77 5.90 18.65
N LEU A 364 -12.93 5.04 19.24
CA LEU A 364 -13.34 4.08 20.27
C LEU A 364 -13.68 4.78 21.59
N HIS A 365 -12.91 5.78 22.03
CA HIS A 365 -13.27 6.60 23.19
C HIS A 365 -14.63 7.29 23.02
N LEU A 366 -14.93 7.89 21.86
CA LEU A 366 -16.25 8.50 21.61
C LEU A 366 -17.40 7.48 21.74
N GLN A 367 -17.19 6.24 21.28
CA GLN A 367 -18.18 5.17 21.40
C GLN A 367 -18.38 4.69 22.84
N TYR A 368 -17.31 4.45 23.59
CA TYR A 368 -17.43 3.83 24.91
C TYR A 368 -17.61 4.82 26.05
N GLN A 369 -17.03 6.02 25.97
CA GLN A 369 -17.16 7.07 26.98
C GLN A 369 -18.36 7.98 26.68
N LEU A 370 -18.44 8.56 25.49
CA LEU A 370 -19.52 9.49 25.10
C LEU A 370 -20.78 8.79 24.53
N LYS A 371 -20.78 7.45 24.48
CA LYS A 371 -21.90 6.61 23.98
C LYS A 371 -22.33 6.91 22.54
N MET A 372 -21.43 7.47 21.72
CA MET A 372 -21.70 7.78 20.32
C MET A 372 -21.64 6.51 19.46
N SER A 373 -22.79 5.92 19.17
CA SER A 373 -22.88 4.66 18.41
C SER A 373 -22.54 4.83 16.93
N ASP A 374 -23.07 5.86 16.25
CA ASP A 374 -22.83 6.11 14.81
C ASP A 374 -21.32 6.24 14.52
N PRO A 375 -20.71 5.30 13.78
CA PRO A 375 -19.30 5.42 13.37
C PRO A 375 -19.11 6.58 12.38
N GLY A 376 -20.13 6.87 11.56
CA GLY A 376 -20.13 7.98 10.63
C GLY A 376 -20.04 9.30 11.38
N GLU A 377 -20.88 9.54 12.39
CA GLU A 377 -20.83 10.79 13.16
C GLU A 377 -19.49 10.99 13.87
N ARG A 378 -18.96 9.94 14.52
CA ARG A 378 -17.65 10.01 15.17
C ARG A 378 -16.54 10.39 14.17
N LEU A 379 -16.57 9.82 12.97
CA LEU A 379 -15.64 10.16 11.89
C LEU A 379 -15.86 11.57 11.34
N ARG A 380 -17.11 12.03 11.23
CA ARG A 380 -17.43 13.41 10.82
C ARG A 380 -16.88 14.41 11.85
N LEU A 381 -17.05 14.15 13.16
CA LEU A 381 -16.47 14.98 14.23
C LEU A 381 -14.94 15.07 14.17
N TYR A 382 -14.25 14.00 13.81
CA TYR A 382 -12.79 14.02 13.59
C TYR A 382 -12.38 15.06 12.55
N PHE A 383 -13.11 15.18 11.44
CA PHE A 383 -12.81 16.18 10.40
C PHE A 383 -13.14 17.62 10.83
N HIS A 384 -14.15 17.83 11.70
CA HIS A 384 -14.37 19.15 12.31
C HIS A 384 -13.21 19.52 13.25
N TYR A 385 -12.79 18.60 14.11
CA TYR A 385 -11.63 18.77 15.01
C TYR A 385 -10.37 19.13 14.22
N LEU A 386 -10.05 18.39 13.15
CA LEU A 386 -8.90 18.71 12.30
C LEU A 386 -9.01 20.14 11.74
N LYS A 387 -10.16 20.52 11.17
CA LYS A 387 -10.34 21.84 10.56
C LYS A 387 -10.15 22.98 11.56
N GLN A 388 -10.56 22.80 12.82
CA GLN A 388 -10.33 23.77 13.90
C GLN A 388 -8.86 23.81 14.35
N ARG A 389 -8.18 22.66 14.41
CA ARG A 389 -6.85 22.53 15.01
C ARG A 389 -5.68 22.84 14.06
N VAL A 390 -5.76 22.39 12.82
CA VAL A 390 -4.59 22.27 11.93
C VAL A 390 -4.46 23.39 10.90
N LEU A 391 -5.45 24.27 10.82
CA LEU A 391 -5.45 25.41 9.91
C LEU A 391 -4.97 26.68 10.61
N SER A 392 -4.14 27.46 9.93
CA SER A 392 -3.79 28.81 10.35
C SER A 392 -4.96 29.79 10.15
N PRO A 393 -4.91 31.01 10.72
CA PRO A 393 -5.89 32.06 10.42
C PRO A 393 -6.00 32.38 8.92
N GLU A 394 -4.93 32.16 8.16
CA GLU A 394 -4.85 32.33 6.70
C GLU A 394 -5.36 31.09 5.92
N GLY A 395 -5.77 30.03 6.62
CA GLY A 395 -6.29 28.79 6.02
C GLY A 395 -5.23 27.78 5.57
N GLU A 396 -3.96 27.95 5.95
CA GLU A 396 -2.87 27.03 5.59
C GLU A 396 -2.69 25.90 6.60
N ILE A 397 -2.27 24.72 6.13
CA ILE A 397 -2.02 23.56 7.00
C ILE A 397 -0.73 23.77 7.79
N LYS A 398 -0.85 23.77 9.11
CA LYS A 398 0.27 23.83 10.04
C LYS A 398 0.78 22.43 10.37
N LEU A 399 1.96 22.08 9.86
CA LEU A 399 2.72 20.91 10.32
C LEU A 399 3.58 21.30 11.53
N GLU A 400 2.93 21.43 12.68
CA GLU A 400 3.59 21.68 13.98
C GLU A 400 4.08 20.35 14.58
N ALA A 401 5.35 20.31 14.98
CA ALA A 401 5.96 19.10 15.54
C ALA A 401 5.47 18.79 16.99
N GLY A 402 4.82 19.74 17.65
CA GLY A 402 4.57 19.66 19.10
C GLY A 402 5.89 19.80 19.86
N ASP A 403 6.48 18.67 20.25
CA ASP A 403 7.79 18.61 20.89
C ASP A 403 8.93 18.65 19.85
N GLY A 404 9.79 19.66 19.95
CA GLY A 404 10.98 19.79 19.11
C GLY A 404 12.08 18.78 19.46
N ALA A 405 12.13 18.29 20.71
CA ALA A 405 13.09 17.27 21.14
C ALA A 405 12.71 15.90 20.59
N ASP A 406 11.43 15.50 20.66
CA ASP A 406 10.97 14.24 20.05
C ASP A 406 11.13 14.24 18.53
N PHE A 407 10.77 15.34 17.86
CA PHE A 407 11.02 15.48 16.42
C PHE A 407 12.51 15.37 16.07
N SER A 408 13.39 15.98 16.87
CA SER A 408 14.85 15.85 16.68
C SER A 408 15.31 14.40 16.87
N ALA A 409 14.81 13.71 17.89
CA ALA A 409 15.12 12.30 18.15
C ALA A 409 14.64 11.39 17.00
N PHE A 410 13.44 11.62 16.47
CA PHE A 410 12.91 10.96 15.28
C PHE A 410 13.82 11.14 14.06
N VAL A 411 14.29 12.37 13.78
CA VAL A 411 15.21 12.62 12.67
C VAL A 411 16.52 11.85 12.85
N GLN A 412 17.09 11.82 14.07
CA GLN A 412 18.28 11.02 14.36
C GLN A 412 18.03 9.51 14.20
N GLN A 413 16.85 9.01 14.60
CA GLN A 413 16.47 7.61 14.41
C GLN A 413 16.39 7.23 12.92
N LYS A 414 15.88 8.12 12.06
CA LYS A 414 15.85 7.91 10.60
C LYS A 414 17.25 7.90 10.00
N LEU A 415 18.13 8.83 10.42
CA LEU A 415 19.54 8.85 10.03
C LEU A 415 20.26 7.54 10.42
N ALA A 416 20.15 7.14 11.68
CA ALA A 416 20.72 5.88 12.19
C ALA A 416 20.09 4.62 11.55
N GLY A 417 18.87 4.72 11.02
CA GLY A 417 18.27 3.68 10.17
C GLY A 417 19.04 3.51 8.86
N VAL A 418 19.23 4.59 8.11
CA VAL A 418 19.93 4.58 6.82
C VAL A 418 21.43 4.28 6.99
N GLU A 419 22.07 4.75 8.06
CA GLU A 419 23.46 4.41 8.39
C GLU A 419 23.65 2.92 8.69
N ARG A 420 22.70 2.27 9.40
CA ARG A 420 22.71 0.82 9.59
C ARG A 420 22.52 0.06 8.27
N MET A 421 21.67 0.57 7.36
CA MET A 421 21.53 0.00 6.02
C MET A 421 22.86 0.06 5.26
N LEU A 422 23.57 1.18 5.27
CA LEU A 422 24.90 1.31 4.64
C LEU A 422 25.94 0.30 5.15
N GLY A 423 25.80 -0.18 6.39
CA GLY A 423 26.62 -1.24 6.96
C GLY A 423 26.32 -2.65 6.42
N PHE A 424 25.25 -2.85 5.65
CA PHE A 424 24.88 -4.15 5.11
C PHE A 424 25.83 -4.56 3.96
N GLU A 425 26.37 -5.77 4.03
CA GLU A 425 27.43 -6.24 3.12
C GLU A 425 26.92 -6.42 1.68
N GLU A 426 25.68 -6.89 1.50
CA GLU A 426 25.13 -7.18 0.17
C GLU A 426 24.68 -5.93 -0.63
N MET A 427 24.78 -4.71 -0.07
CA MET A 427 24.43 -3.49 -0.82
C MET A 427 25.38 -3.26 -2.01
N THR A 428 24.80 -3.08 -3.18
CA THR A 428 25.51 -2.66 -4.40
C THR A 428 26.06 -1.24 -4.28
N GLY A 429 27.08 -0.91 -5.09
CA GLY A 429 27.65 0.44 -5.12
C GLY A 429 26.69 1.54 -5.58
N ILE A 430 25.58 1.20 -6.25
CA ILE A 430 24.53 2.15 -6.63
C ILE A 430 23.61 2.45 -5.45
N GLU A 431 23.21 1.41 -4.71
CA GLU A 431 22.39 1.56 -3.50
C GLU A 431 23.13 2.34 -2.41
N ARG A 432 24.44 2.09 -2.21
CA ARG A 432 25.26 2.86 -1.26
C ARG A 432 25.25 4.35 -1.59
N LYS A 433 25.51 4.74 -2.85
CA LYS A 433 25.41 6.13 -3.32
C LYS A 433 24.00 6.72 -3.16
N GLY A 434 22.96 5.90 -3.28
CA GLY A 434 21.57 6.30 -3.03
C GLY A 434 21.32 6.65 -1.56
N ALA A 435 21.74 5.77 -0.65
CA ALA A 435 21.63 5.97 0.79
C ALA A 435 22.50 7.14 1.30
N GLU A 436 23.73 7.31 0.79
CA GLU A 436 24.58 8.48 1.05
C GLU A 436 23.88 9.80 0.65
N LYS A 437 23.25 9.82 -0.55
CA LYS A 437 22.49 10.98 -1.02
C LYS A 437 21.25 11.25 -0.15
N LEU A 438 20.58 10.21 0.34
CA LEU A 438 19.47 10.33 1.29
C LEU A 438 19.93 10.92 2.62
N LEU A 439 21.04 10.43 3.20
CA LEU A 439 21.64 10.98 4.42
C LEU A 439 21.99 12.47 4.26
N ALA A 440 22.68 12.83 3.16
CA ALA A 440 23.00 14.23 2.86
C ALA A 440 21.73 15.09 2.72
N GLY A 441 20.69 14.54 2.07
CA GLY A 441 19.40 15.19 1.89
C GLY A 441 18.58 15.37 3.17
N ILE A 442 18.71 14.48 4.15
CA ILE A 442 18.08 14.62 5.48
C ILE A 442 18.88 15.62 6.32
N ARG A 443 20.21 15.45 6.42
CA ARG A 443 21.10 16.33 7.20
C ARG A 443 21.02 17.79 6.72
N GLY A 444 21.01 18.02 5.41
CA GLY A 444 20.89 19.37 4.82
C GLY A 444 19.51 20.03 4.94
N ARG A 445 18.50 19.33 5.49
CA ARG A 445 17.14 19.86 5.77
C ARG A 445 16.87 20.06 7.26
N ASN A 446 17.86 19.79 8.11
CA ASN A 446 17.75 19.90 9.55
C ASN A 446 18.54 21.14 10.04
N PRO A 447 17.86 22.28 10.35
CA PRO A 447 18.49 23.40 11.03
C PRO A 447 18.86 23.06 12.48
#